data_AF-A0A7M3Y4K0-F1
#
_entry.id   AF-A0A7M3Y4K0-F1
#
_cell.length_a   1.000
_cell.length_b   1.000
_cell.length_c   1.000
_cell.angle_alpha   90.00
_cell.angle_beta   90.00
_cell.angle_gamma   90.00
#
_symmetry.space_group_name_H-M   'P 1'
#
loop_
_entity.id
_entity.type
_entity.pdbx_description
1 polymer ?
#
loop_
_entity_poly.entity_id
_entity_poly.type
_entity_poly.pdbx_seq_one_letter_code
_entity_poly.pdbx_strand_id
1 'polypeptide(L)'
;MSEDLQEEDVVEVTVDEPETEPEPVDPLTEALARAEVAEKEIAYREADLQNARKRFAQDRAELARYGAQHLARRMVSVLLDVGRGLATTEGDDGPASEALRLLHDRLTAELKAAGVVRIEAKGQPFDPSTMEAITTVPASE
;
A
#
# COMPACT_ATOMS: atom_id res chain seq x y z
N MET A 1 -8.90 98.07 -22.51
CA MET A 1 -9.04 97.16 -21.36
C MET A 1 -9.70 95.90 -21.90
N SER A 2 -9.23 94.73 -21.43
CA SER A 2 -9.66 93.37 -21.82
C SER A 2 -9.04 92.92 -23.17
N GLU A 3 -7.89 92.25 -23.15
CA GLU A 3 -7.70 90.77 -23.04
C GLU A 3 -8.06 90.06 -24.35
N ASP A 4 -7.05 89.52 -25.06
CA ASP A 4 -7.12 88.20 -25.71
C ASP A 4 -5.72 87.72 -26.19
N LEU A 5 -5.17 86.77 -25.42
CA LEU A 5 -4.49 85.52 -25.80
C LEU A 5 -3.42 85.53 -26.91
N GLN A 6 -2.15 85.45 -26.48
CA GLN A 6 -1.03 84.89 -27.25
C GLN A 6 -0.99 83.37 -27.05
N GLU A 7 -0.97 82.62 -28.16
CA GLU A 7 -0.81 81.16 -28.20
C GLU A 7 0.54 80.74 -27.56
N GLU A 8 0.47 79.87 -26.56
CA GLU A 8 1.61 79.18 -25.96
C GLU A 8 2.06 78.04 -26.87
N ASP A 9 3.32 78.12 -27.32
CA ASP A 9 4.03 77.03 -27.97
C ASP A 9 4.47 76.02 -26.89
N VAL A 10 3.69 74.95 -26.73
CA VAL A 10 3.98 73.87 -25.78
C VAL A 10 5.04 72.95 -26.40
N VAL A 11 6.30 73.21 -26.06
CA VAL A 11 7.40 72.27 -26.32
C VAL A 11 7.26 71.10 -25.35
N GLU A 12 6.83 69.96 -25.88
CA GLU A 12 6.79 68.67 -25.20
C GLU A 12 8.23 68.22 -24.84
N VAL A 13 8.58 68.32 -23.56
CA VAL A 13 9.82 67.73 -23.03
C VAL A 13 9.54 66.26 -22.75
N THR A 14 9.90 65.40 -23.70
CA THR A 14 10.02 63.96 -23.48
C THR A 14 11.19 63.71 -22.53
N VAL A 15 10.87 63.30 -21.30
CA VAL A 15 11.85 62.78 -20.35
C VAL A 15 12.21 61.37 -20.80
N ASP A 16 13.40 61.24 -21.38
CA ASP A 16 14.05 59.99 -21.72
C ASP A 16 14.38 59.24 -20.41
N GLU A 17 13.60 58.21 -20.11
CA GLU A 17 13.87 57.26 -19.04
C GLU A 17 15.06 56.41 -19.49
N PRO A 18 16.16 56.29 -18.73
CA PRO A 18 17.30 55.51 -19.19
C PRO A 18 16.88 54.05 -19.25
N GLU A 19 16.80 53.52 -20.47
CA GLU A 19 16.70 52.11 -20.77
C GLU A 19 17.92 51.41 -20.15
N THR A 20 17.73 50.82 -18.97
CA THR A 20 18.73 49.98 -18.33
C THR A 20 18.94 48.75 -19.20
N GLU A 21 19.98 48.81 -20.05
CA GLU A 21 20.52 47.65 -20.74
C GLU A 21 20.74 46.51 -19.73
N PRO A 22 20.27 45.28 -20.01
CA PRO A 22 20.55 44.16 -19.13
C PRO A 22 22.06 43.93 -19.12
N GLU A 23 22.71 44.14 -17.97
CA GLU A 23 24.11 43.79 -17.81
C GLU A 23 24.33 42.33 -18.23
N PRO A 24 25.41 42.02 -18.97
CA PRO A 24 25.70 40.67 -19.39
C PRO A 24 25.90 39.82 -18.14
N VAL A 25 24.93 38.96 -17.85
CA VAL A 25 24.97 38.03 -16.71
C VAL A 25 26.28 37.26 -16.79
N ASP A 26 27.11 37.38 -15.75
CA ASP A 26 28.40 36.70 -15.69
C ASP A 26 28.17 35.18 -15.89
N PRO A 27 28.77 34.55 -16.92
CA PRO A 27 28.58 33.12 -17.20
C PRO A 27 28.87 32.23 -15.99
N LEU A 28 29.71 32.68 -15.03
CA LEU A 28 29.93 31.97 -13.78
C LEU A 28 28.68 31.98 -12.87
N THR A 29 27.98 33.10 -12.76
CA THR A 29 26.75 33.21 -11.94
C THR A 29 25.61 32.38 -12.51
N GLU A 30 25.46 32.35 -13.84
CA GLU A 30 24.47 31.50 -14.50
C GLU A 30 24.78 30.01 -14.32
N ALA A 31 26.06 29.63 -14.42
CA ALA A 31 26.51 28.25 -14.19
C ALA A 31 26.26 27.80 -12.74
N LEU A 32 26.49 28.66 -11.75
CA LEU A 32 26.22 28.37 -10.34
C LEU A 32 24.71 28.21 -10.08
N ALA A 33 23.87 29.07 -10.66
CA ALA A 33 22.42 28.94 -10.55
C ALA A 33 21.90 27.63 -11.18
N ARG A 34 22.42 27.26 -12.36
CA ARG A 34 22.10 25.98 -13.01
C ARG A 34 22.56 24.79 -12.18
N ALA A 35 23.74 24.88 -11.55
CA ALA A 35 24.24 23.84 -10.65
C ALA A 35 23.36 23.68 -9.40
N GLU A 36 22.94 24.79 -8.77
CA GLU A 36 22.08 24.75 -7.58
C GLU A 36 20.70 24.14 -7.90
N VAL A 37 20.12 24.47 -9.06
CA VAL A 37 18.87 23.83 -9.52
C VAL A 37 19.08 22.34 -9.74
N ALA A 38 20.16 21.94 -10.42
CA ALA A 38 20.47 20.53 -10.67
C ALA A 38 20.69 19.75 -9.36
N GLU A 39 21.41 20.32 -8.39
CA GLU A 39 21.60 19.70 -7.07
C GLU A 39 20.28 19.50 -6.32
N LYS A 40 19.41 20.51 -6.32
CA LYS A 40 18.05 20.40 -5.75
C LYS A 40 17.24 19.31 -6.42
N GLU A 41 17.27 19.23 -7.76
CA GLU A 41 16.58 18.17 -8.48
C GLU A 41 17.14 16.78 -8.19
N ILE A 42 18.47 16.64 -8.07
CA ILE A 42 19.12 15.38 -7.72
C ILE A 42 18.69 14.94 -6.31
N ALA A 43 18.74 15.84 -5.34
CA ALA A 43 18.33 15.56 -3.97
C ALA A 43 16.85 15.15 -3.89
N TYR A 44 15.98 15.82 -4.64
CA TYR A 44 14.57 15.46 -4.74
C TYR A 44 14.37 14.06 -5.36
N ARG A 45 15.03 13.78 -6.49
CA ARG A 45 14.98 12.46 -7.14
C ARG A 45 15.51 11.35 -6.23
N GLU A 46 16.56 11.63 -5.46
CA GLU A 46 17.10 10.67 -4.50
C GLU A 46 16.11 10.38 -3.37
N ALA A 47 15.45 11.40 -2.83
CA ALA A 47 14.39 11.24 -1.85
C ALA A 47 13.22 10.40 -2.39
N ASP A 48 12.78 10.67 -3.62
CA ASP A 48 11.74 9.88 -4.29
C ASP A 48 12.13 8.42 -4.46
N LEU A 49 13.38 8.15 -4.86
CA LEU A 49 13.90 6.79 -4.97
C LEU A 49 13.95 6.08 -3.61
N GLN A 50 14.36 6.77 -2.54
CA GLN A 50 14.37 6.21 -1.19
C GLN A 50 12.95 5.87 -0.72
N ASN A 51 11.99 6.76 -0.95
CA ASN A 51 10.58 6.54 -0.62
C ASN A 51 9.98 5.37 -1.42
N ALA A 52 10.25 5.31 -2.73
CA ALA A 52 9.81 4.22 -3.59
C ALA A 52 10.40 2.88 -3.14
N ARG A 53 11.71 2.82 -2.84
CA ARG A 53 12.36 1.61 -2.31
C ARG A 53 11.73 1.14 -1.01
N LYS A 54 11.46 2.05 -0.08
CA LYS A 54 10.78 1.73 1.19
C LYS A 54 9.39 1.15 0.94
N ARG A 55 8.61 1.78 0.06
CA ARG A 55 7.28 1.31 -0.33
C ARG A 55 7.34 -0.08 -0.97
N PHE A 56 8.22 -0.29 -1.94
CA PHE A 56 8.37 -1.61 -2.58
C PHE A 56 8.80 -2.70 -1.61
N ALA A 57 9.64 -2.38 -0.63
CA ALA A 57 10.02 -3.33 0.41
C ALA A 57 8.81 -3.72 1.28
N GLN A 58 7.95 -2.75 1.63
CA GLN A 58 6.70 -2.98 2.36
C GLN A 58 5.72 -3.83 1.55
N ASP A 59 5.47 -3.46 0.29
CA ASP A 59 4.55 -4.18 -0.61
C ASP A 59 5.03 -5.63 -0.82
N ARG A 60 6.34 -5.84 -0.99
CA ARG A 60 6.92 -7.19 -1.10
C ARG A 60 6.75 -8.01 0.18
N ALA A 61 6.93 -7.39 1.34
CA ALA A 61 6.72 -8.06 2.63
C ALA A 61 5.23 -8.42 2.83
N GLU A 62 4.32 -7.54 2.42
CA GLU A 62 2.88 -7.76 2.48
C GLU A 62 2.45 -8.90 1.52
N LEU A 63 2.96 -8.89 0.29
CA LEU A 63 2.71 -9.96 -0.68
C LEU A 63 3.24 -11.31 -0.18
N ALA A 64 4.42 -11.32 0.46
CA ALA A 64 4.95 -12.54 1.06
C ALA A 64 4.08 -13.04 2.24
N ARG A 65 3.53 -12.11 3.04
CA ARG A 65 2.71 -12.45 4.20
C ARG A 65 1.30 -12.92 3.82
N TYR A 66 0.66 -12.30 2.84
CA TYR A 66 -0.76 -12.53 2.51
C TYR A 66 -1.00 -13.11 1.12
N GLY A 67 0.03 -13.23 0.27
CA GLY A 67 -0.13 -13.75 -1.10
C GLY A 67 -0.66 -15.18 -1.16
N ALA A 68 -0.36 -16.01 -0.16
CA ALA A 68 -0.87 -17.37 -0.05
C ALA A 68 -2.28 -17.47 0.56
N GLN A 69 -2.82 -16.38 1.14
CA GLN A 69 -4.05 -16.41 1.95
C GLN A 69 -5.26 -16.92 1.14
N HIS A 70 -5.39 -16.49 -0.12
CA HIS A 70 -6.50 -16.92 -0.97
C HIS A 70 -6.46 -18.44 -1.24
N LEU A 71 -5.28 -18.97 -1.57
CA LEU A 71 -5.09 -20.41 -1.78
C LEU A 71 -5.35 -21.18 -0.47
N ALA A 72 -4.80 -20.69 0.65
CA ALA A 72 -4.99 -21.32 1.95
C ALA A 72 -6.48 -21.42 2.33
N ARG A 73 -7.27 -20.36 2.11
CA ARG A 73 -8.71 -20.37 2.35
C ARG A 73 -9.44 -21.43 1.53
N ARG A 74 -9.06 -21.63 0.27
CA ARG A 74 -9.62 -22.69 -0.59
C ARG A 74 -9.22 -24.09 -0.12
N MET A 75 -7.97 -24.25 0.36
CA MET A 75 -7.49 -25.51 0.91
C MET A 75 -8.17 -25.88 2.23
N VAL A 76 -8.57 -24.90 3.05
CA VAL A 76 -9.37 -25.16 4.25
C VAL A 76 -10.70 -25.83 3.89
N SER A 77 -11.39 -25.40 2.82
CA SER A 77 -12.61 -26.08 2.37
C SER A 77 -12.36 -27.55 1.99
N VAL A 78 -11.25 -27.84 1.31
CA VAL A 78 -10.86 -29.21 0.97
C VAL A 78 -10.60 -30.03 2.24
N LEU A 79 -9.89 -29.47 3.23
CA LEU A 79 -9.66 -30.12 4.52
C LEU A 79 -10.98 -30.47 5.23
N LEU A 80 -11.96 -29.57 5.20
CA LEU A 80 -13.28 -29.80 5.78
C LEU A 80 -14.02 -30.95 5.08
N ASP A 81 -13.94 -31.03 3.76
CA ASP A 81 -14.60 -32.12 3.01
C ASP A 81 -13.91 -33.46 3.23
N VAL A 82 -12.58 -33.50 3.35
CA VAL A 82 -11.85 -34.70 3.77
C VAL A 82 -12.27 -35.13 5.18
N GLY A 83 -12.38 -34.18 6.12
CA GLY A 83 -12.86 -34.44 7.48
C GLY A 83 -14.30 -34.97 7.50
N ARG A 84 -15.17 -34.45 6.63
CA ARG A 84 -16.55 -34.94 6.45
C ARG A 84 -16.57 -36.37 5.92
N GLY A 85 -15.72 -36.68 4.94
CA GLY A 85 -15.55 -38.05 4.43
C GLY A 85 -15.09 -39.01 5.53
N LEU A 86 -14.12 -38.60 6.34
CA LEU A 86 -13.64 -39.39 7.47
C LEU A 86 -14.75 -39.70 8.49
N ALA A 87 -15.64 -38.72 8.76
CA ALA A 87 -16.80 -38.92 9.63
C ALA A 87 -17.79 -39.97 9.11
N THR A 88 -17.90 -40.14 7.78
CA THR A 88 -18.76 -41.20 7.19
C THR A 88 -18.18 -42.60 7.33
N THR A 89 -16.88 -42.71 7.62
CA THR A 89 -16.17 -43.98 7.85
C THR A 89 -15.93 -44.25 9.34
N GLU A 90 -16.58 -43.51 10.24
CA GLU A 90 -16.45 -43.75 11.68
C GLU A 90 -16.83 -45.20 12.04
N GLY A 91 -15.87 -45.92 12.64
CA GLY A 91 -16.02 -47.34 13.00
C GLY A 91 -15.53 -48.35 11.94
N ASP A 92 -15.07 -47.88 10.78
CA ASP A 92 -14.39 -48.69 9.77
C ASP A 92 -12.88 -48.33 9.75
N ASP A 93 -12.03 -49.30 10.08
CA ASP A 93 -10.56 -49.19 10.02
C ASP A 93 -9.99 -49.80 8.73
N GLY A 94 -10.79 -49.83 7.66
CA GLY A 94 -10.36 -50.28 6.34
C GLY A 94 -9.28 -49.38 5.70
N PRO A 95 -8.61 -49.85 4.63
CA PRO A 95 -7.53 -49.10 3.97
C PRO A 95 -7.92 -47.69 3.49
N ALA A 96 -9.20 -47.49 3.16
CA ALA A 96 -9.71 -46.20 2.71
C ALA A 96 -9.80 -45.16 3.84
N SER A 97 -10.26 -45.57 5.04
CA SER A 97 -10.37 -44.67 6.19
C SER A 97 -8.99 -44.28 6.72
N GLU A 98 -8.04 -45.22 6.72
CA GLU A 98 -6.64 -44.95 7.06
C GLU A 98 -5.99 -43.96 6.09
N ALA A 99 -6.20 -44.14 4.78
CA ALA A 99 -5.70 -43.20 3.77
C ALA A 99 -6.31 -41.79 3.91
N LEU A 100 -7.61 -41.69 4.22
CA LEU A 100 -8.27 -40.41 4.48
C LEU A 100 -7.74 -39.72 5.74
N ARG A 101 -7.51 -40.48 6.83
CA ARG A 101 -6.92 -39.96 8.06
C ARG A 101 -5.50 -39.43 7.81
N LEU A 102 -4.67 -40.18 7.09
CA LEU A 102 -3.33 -39.75 6.71
C LEU A 102 -3.36 -38.47 5.86
N LEU A 103 -4.28 -38.37 4.89
CA LEU A 103 -4.43 -37.19 4.05
C LEU A 103 -4.87 -35.97 4.86
N HIS A 104 -5.85 -36.14 5.76
CA HIS A 104 -6.33 -35.10 6.66
C HIS A 104 -5.19 -34.54 7.53
N ASP A 105 -4.42 -35.43 8.17
CA ASP A 105 -3.35 -35.03 9.09
C ASP A 105 -2.21 -34.34 8.34
N ARG A 106 -1.86 -34.85 7.16
CA ARG A 106 -0.84 -34.21 6.32
C ARG A 106 -1.30 -32.84 5.83
N LEU A 107 -2.52 -32.71 5.33
CA LEU A 107 -3.04 -31.41 4.89
C LEU A 107 -3.11 -30.40 6.04
N THR A 108 -3.47 -30.85 7.25
CA THR A 108 -3.45 -30.03 8.46
C THR A 108 -2.03 -29.57 8.80
N ALA A 109 -1.03 -30.46 8.71
CA ALA A 109 0.37 -30.12 8.98
C ALA A 109 0.93 -29.10 7.97
N GLU A 110 0.65 -29.27 6.68
CA GLU A 110 1.10 -28.33 5.63
C GLU A 110 0.46 -26.94 5.79
N LEU A 111 -0.83 -26.87 6.11
CA LEU A 111 -1.50 -25.59 6.41
C LEU A 111 -0.88 -24.90 7.64
N LYS A 112 -0.56 -25.65 8.69
CA LYS A 112 0.12 -25.14 9.88
C LYS A 112 1.52 -24.62 9.55
N ALA A 113 2.28 -25.31 8.70
CA ALA A 113 3.58 -24.85 8.22
C ALA A 113 3.49 -23.55 7.41
N ALA A 114 2.39 -23.36 6.68
CA ALA A 114 2.07 -22.11 5.99
C ALA A 114 1.52 -20.99 6.91
N GLY A 115 1.48 -21.21 8.23
CA GLY A 115 1.02 -20.24 9.22
C GLY A 115 -0.50 -20.22 9.45
N VAL A 116 -1.25 -21.16 8.86
CA VAL A 116 -2.69 -21.29 9.07
C VAL A 116 -2.95 -22.22 10.25
N VAL A 117 -3.50 -21.67 11.32
CA VAL A 117 -3.78 -22.42 12.56
C VAL A 117 -5.28 -22.51 12.78
N ARG A 118 -5.73 -23.66 13.28
CA ARG A 118 -7.13 -23.88 13.67
C ARG A 118 -7.47 -23.00 14.87
N ILE A 119 -8.61 -22.33 14.81
CA ILE A 119 -9.17 -21.56 15.92
C ILE A 119 -9.93 -22.54 16.83
N GLU A 120 -9.50 -22.66 18.09
CA GLU A 120 -10.20 -23.45 19.10
C GLU A 120 -11.37 -22.65 19.66
N ALA A 121 -12.60 -22.98 19.23
CA ALA A 121 -13.80 -22.28 19.68
C ALA A 121 -14.60 -23.06 20.75
N LYS A 122 -14.48 -24.38 20.79
CA LYS A 122 -15.29 -25.22 21.69
C LYS A 122 -14.83 -25.02 23.14
N GLY A 123 -15.73 -24.49 23.98
CA GLY A 123 -15.47 -24.27 25.41
C GLY A 123 -14.68 -23.01 25.74
N GLN A 124 -14.36 -22.17 24.74
CA GLN A 124 -13.71 -20.88 24.93
C GLN A 124 -14.76 -19.75 24.98
N PRO A 125 -14.47 -18.62 25.66
CA PRO A 125 -15.33 -17.45 25.58
C PRO A 125 -15.41 -16.96 24.13
N PHE A 126 -16.60 -16.49 23.74
CA PHE A 126 -16.83 -16.00 22.39
C PHE A 126 -16.01 -14.74 22.10
N ASP A 127 -15.22 -14.77 21.02
CA ASP A 127 -14.40 -13.66 20.54
C ASP A 127 -14.86 -13.24 19.13
N PRO A 128 -15.48 -12.05 18.96
CA PRO A 128 -15.96 -11.57 17.65
C PRO A 128 -14.88 -11.40 16.58
N SER A 129 -13.60 -11.30 16.97
CA SER A 129 -12.50 -11.12 16.01
C SER A 129 -12.08 -12.42 15.32
N THR A 130 -12.39 -13.57 15.93
CA THR A 130 -11.98 -14.90 15.47
C THR A 130 -13.15 -15.88 15.31
N MET A 131 -14.32 -15.57 15.84
CA MET A 131 -15.50 -16.43 15.85
C MET A 131 -16.71 -15.77 15.20
N GLU A 132 -17.48 -16.56 14.44
CA GLU A 132 -18.75 -16.16 13.86
C GLU A 132 -19.91 -16.83 14.62
N ALA A 133 -20.83 -16.02 15.17
CA ALA A 133 -21.99 -16.53 15.88
C ALA A 133 -23.11 -16.90 14.89
N ILE A 134 -23.32 -18.20 14.67
CA ILE A 134 -24.34 -18.72 13.74
C ILE A 134 -25.68 -18.96 14.46
N THR A 135 -25.65 -19.50 15.68
CA THR A 135 -26.84 -19.83 16.46
C THR A 135 -26.56 -19.76 17.96
N THR A 136 -27.60 -19.67 18.77
CA THR A 136 -27.51 -19.77 20.23
C THR A 136 -28.10 -21.11 20.66
N VAL A 137 -27.41 -21.78 21.59
CA VAL A 137 -27.86 -23.03 22.20
C VAL A 137 -28.15 -22.72 23.66
N PRO A 138 -29.31 -23.11 24.22
CA PRO A 138 -29.57 -22.93 25.64
C PRO A 138 -28.50 -23.63 26.47
N ALA A 139 -28.14 -23.02 27.61
CA ALA A 139 -27.20 -23.63 28.55
C ALA A 139 -27.74 -25.00 29.00
N SER A 140 -26.87 -26.02 29.00
CA SER A 140 -27.16 -27.29 29.66
C SER A 140 -27.39 -27.00 31.15
N GLU A 141 -28.44 -27.58 31.76
CA GLU A 141 -28.62 -27.53 33.22
C GLU A 141 -27.39 -28.03 33.97
#